data_AF-A0A8D8RF44-F1
#
_entry.id   AF-A0A8D8RF44-F1
#
_cell.length_a   1.000
_cell.length_b   1.000
_cell.length_c   1.000
_cell.angle_alpha   90.00
_cell.angle_beta   90.00
_cell.angle_gamma   90.00
#
_symmetry.space_group_name_H-M   'P 1'
#
loop_
_entity.id
_entity.type
_entity.pdbx_description
1 polymer ?
#
loop_
_entity_poly.entity_id
_entity_poly.type
_entity_poly.pdbx_seq_one_letter_code
_entity_poly.pdbx_strand_id
1 'polypeptide(L)'
;MINTSMGEIGDEMCALRLRHAALERNKRCLLAYLWHRLQHVKQMRWEFGSILPPDIKNNLSDSEIEWFTQYNRNLAVYMKSIGSDGLNLALDMKPPKSLYIEVRCLQDHGKLEMDDGEVLYLKKNNQYLMARAQCEPLIRQGILEQIVR
;
A
#
# COMPACT_ATOMS: atom_id res chain seq x y z
N MET A 1 10.78 -25.22 59.74
CA MET A 1 9.52 -24.98 59.01
C MET A 1 9.47 -23.66 58.24
N ILE A 2 10.32 -22.66 58.56
CA ILE A 2 10.29 -21.34 57.87
C ILE A 2 10.98 -21.37 56.48
N ASN A 3 11.97 -22.26 56.27
CA ASN A 3 12.68 -22.34 54.98
C ASN A 3 11.87 -22.97 53.84
N THR A 4 10.85 -23.78 54.16
CA THR A 4 10.01 -24.44 53.14
C THR A 4 9.03 -23.44 52.51
N SER A 5 8.46 -22.51 53.29
CA SER A 5 7.54 -21.49 52.77
C SER A 5 8.25 -20.40 51.95
N MET A 6 9.47 -19.99 52.31
CA MET A 6 10.28 -19.07 51.47
C MET A 6 10.73 -19.72 50.16
N GLY A 7 10.98 -21.03 50.15
CA GLY A 7 11.29 -21.81 48.94
C GLY A 7 10.09 -21.94 48.00
N GLU A 8 8.91 -22.22 48.55
CA GLU A 8 7.65 -22.30 47.78
C GLU A 8 7.25 -20.95 47.18
N ILE A 9 7.37 -19.84 47.94
CA ILE A 9 7.14 -18.48 47.43
C ILE A 9 8.16 -18.12 46.33
N GLY A 10 9.40 -18.57 46.46
CA GLY A 10 10.44 -18.39 45.44
C GLY A 10 10.12 -19.13 44.14
N ASP A 11 9.59 -20.36 44.24
CA ASP A 11 9.22 -21.18 43.09
C ASP A 11 7.97 -20.63 42.38
N GLU A 12 6.96 -20.18 43.14
CA GLU A 12 5.79 -19.47 42.60
C GLU A 12 6.17 -18.15 41.90
N MET A 13 7.11 -17.39 42.46
CA MET A 13 7.65 -16.18 41.82
C MET A 13 8.43 -16.48 40.54
N CYS A 14 9.16 -17.59 40.49
CA CYS A 14 9.81 -18.07 39.28
C CYS A 14 8.77 -18.45 38.20
N ALA A 15 7.73 -19.18 38.57
CA ALA A 15 6.64 -19.55 37.66
C ALA A 15 5.89 -18.33 37.11
N LEU A 16 5.61 -17.33 37.96
CA LEU A 16 4.99 -16.08 37.54
C LEU A 16 5.88 -15.30 36.56
N ARG A 17 7.18 -15.15 36.86
CA ARG A 17 8.13 -14.46 35.99
C ARG A 17 8.27 -15.16 34.64
N LEU A 18 8.32 -16.49 34.63
CA LEU A 18 8.38 -17.27 33.41
C LEU A 18 7.13 -17.05 32.54
N ARG A 19 5.93 -17.11 33.13
CA ARG A 19 4.67 -16.82 32.43
C ARG A 19 4.63 -15.39 31.89
N HIS A 20 5.05 -14.42 32.70
CA HIS A 20 5.11 -13.03 32.28
C HIS A 20 6.07 -12.83 31.10
N ALA A 21 7.29 -13.36 31.18
CA ALA A 21 8.27 -13.31 30.09
C ALA A 21 7.77 -14.01 28.81
N ALA A 22 7.08 -15.14 28.95
CA ALA A 22 6.47 -15.83 27.82
C ALA A 22 5.37 -14.98 27.14
N LEU A 23 4.51 -14.34 27.92
CA LEU A 23 3.50 -13.41 27.40
C LEU A 23 4.12 -12.20 26.71
N GLU A 24 5.16 -11.61 27.31
CA GLU A 24 5.89 -10.50 26.68
C GLU A 24 6.53 -10.90 25.36
N ARG A 25 7.15 -12.09 25.31
CA ARG A 25 7.74 -12.64 24.08
C ARG A 25 6.68 -12.81 23.00
N ASN A 26 5.55 -13.43 23.33
CA ASN A 26 4.45 -13.63 22.38
C ASN A 26 3.91 -12.28 21.89
N LYS A 27 3.69 -11.32 22.80
CA LYS A 27 3.26 -9.96 22.44
C LYS A 27 4.25 -9.28 21.48
N ARG A 28 5.56 -9.36 21.74
CA ARG A 28 6.58 -8.77 20.86
C ARG A 28 6.60 -9.43 19.48
N CYS A 29 6.55 -10.75 19.42
CA CYS A 29 6.53 -11.49 18.14
C CYS A 29 5.27 -11.17 17.32
N LEU A 30 4.10 -11.15 17.95
CA LEU A 30 2.84 -10.79 17.27
C LEU A 30 2.85 -9.34 16.80
N LEU A 31 3.32 -8.41 17.62
CA LEU A 31 3.43 -7.00 17.23
C LEU A 31 4.40 -6.84 16.06
N ALA A 32 5.54 -7.52 16.07
CA ALA A 32 6.52 -7.47 14.99
C ALA A 32 5.92 -8.00 13.67
N TYR A 33 5.21 -9.12 13.71
CA TYR A 33 4.51 -9.67 12.55
C TYR A 33 3.47 -8.70 11.99
N LEU A 34 2.57 -8.22 12.84
CA LEU A 34 1.51 -7.28 12.45
C LEU A 34 2.09 -5.98 11.90
N TRP A 35 3.12 -5.43 12.55
CA TRP A 35 3.78 -4.21 12.09
C TRP A 35 4.45 -4.40 10.74
N HIS A 36 5.18 -5.50 10.54
CA HIS A 36 5.82 -5.80 9.26
C HIS A 36 4.77 -5.92 8.15
N ARG A 37 3.69 -6.67 8.40
CA ARG A 37 2.59 -6.81 7.45
C ARG A 37 1.95 -5.45 7.13
N LEU A 38 1.74 -4.59 8.13
CA LEU A 38 1.22 -3.25 7.95
C LEU A 38 2.14 -2.36 7.09
N GLN A 39 3.46 -2.48 7.23
CA GLN A 39 4.40 -1.74 6.37
C GLN A 39 4.29 -2.16 4.90
N HIS A 40 4.10 -3.46 4.63
CA HIS A 40 3.81 -3.94 3.26
C HIS A 40 2.50 -3.35 2.74
N VAL A 41 1.44 -3.34 3.55
CA VAL A 41 0.15 -2.71 3.16
C VAL A 41 0.31 -1.22 2.86
N LYS A 42 1.09 -0.51 3.67
CA LYS A 42 1.44 0.89 3.42
C LYS A 42 2.20 1.03 2.09
N GLN A 43 3.19 0.19 1.84
CA GLN A 43 3.99 0.24 0.62
C GLN A 43 3.14 0.01 -0.63
N MET A 44 2.18 -0.93 -0.58
CA MET A 44 1.25 -1.18 -1.68
C MET A 44 0.46 0.07 -2.10
N ARG A 45 0.14 0.98 -1.15
CA ARG A 45 -0.50 2.27 -1.46
C ARG A 45 0.38 3.15 -2.37
N TRP A 46 1.68 3.11 -2.18
CA TRP A 46 2.64 3.93 -2.94
C TRP A 46 2.99 3.29 -4.29
N GLU A 47 2.89 1.97 -4.40
CA GLU A 47 3.15 1.22 -5.64
C GLU A 47 1.95 1.20 -6.58
N PHE A 48 0.79 0.71 -6.12
CA PHE A 48 -0.41 0.50 -6.94
C PHE A 48 -1.39 1.68 -6.93
N GLY A 49 -1.29 2.55 -5.92
CA GLY A 49 -2.20 3.68 -5.75
C GLY A 49 -3.35 3.39 -4.77
N SER A 50 -4.44 4.14 -4.89
CA SER A 50 -5.60 4.05 -3.98
C SER A 50 -6.42 2.77 -4.16
N ILE A 51 -6.31 2.11 -5.31
CA ILE A 51 -7.06 0.91 -5.66
C ILE A 51 -6.08 -0.26 -5.70
N LEU A 52 -6.35 -1.28 -4.90
CA LEU A 52 -5.58 -2.51 -4.89
C LEU A 52 -6.15 -3.52 -5.89
N PRO A 53 -5.30 -4.29 -6.60
CA PRO A 53 -5.72 -5.43 -7.39
C PRO A 53 -6.56 -6.43 -6.57
N PRO A 54 -7.56 -7.09 -7.19
CA PRO A 54 -8.46 -8.01 -6.48
C PRO A 54 -7.70 -9.18 -5.82
N ASP A 55 -6.66 -9.70 -6.48
CA ASP A 55 -5.86 -10.82 -5.98
C ASP A 55 -5.16 -10.49 -4.66
N ILE A 56 -4.68 -9.25 -4.53
CA ILE A 56 -4.05 -8.75 -3.30
C ILE A 56 -5.12 -8.49 -2.24
N LYS A 57 -6.24 -7.88 -2.64
CA LYS A 57 -7.36 -7.57 -1.74
C LYS A 57 -7.92 -8.81 -1.04
N ASN A 58 -7.98 -9.94 -1.74
CA ASN A 58 -8.46 -11.21 -1.19
C ASN A 58 -7.54 -11.80 -0.11
N ASN A 59 -6.27 -11.37 -0.05
CA ASN A 59 -5.30 -11.83 0.94
C ASN A 59 -5.22 -10.94 2.19
N LEU A 60 -5.99 -9.84 2.24
CA LEU A 60 -6.05 -8.90 3.36
C LEU A 60 -7.20 -9.25 4.31
N SER A 61 -6.98 -9.05 5.62
CA SER A 61 -8.08 -9.16 6.58
C SER A 61 -8.94 -7.90 6.57
N ASP A 62 -10.19 -8.01 7.03
CA ASP A 62 -11.12 -6.88 7.07
C ASP A 62 -10.56 -5.67 7.84
N SER A 63 -9.86 -5.92 8.95
CA SER A 63 -9.16 -4.90 9.74
C SER A 63 -8.06 -4.17 8.97
N GLU A 64 -7.37 -4.86 8.07
CA GLU A 64 -6.31 -4.26 7.25
C GLU A 64 -6.90 -3.46 6.09
N ILE A 65 -8.03 -3.90 5.55
CA ILE A 65 -8.78 -3.15 4.54
C ILE A 65 -9.31 -1.85 5.14
N GLU A 66 -9.86 -1.90 6.35
CA GLU A 66 -10.28 -0.71 7.09
C GLU A 66 -9.09 0.23 7.36
N TRP A 67 -7.97 -0.32 7.83
CA TRP A 67 -6.75 0.45 8.05
C TRP A 67 -6.25 1.12 6.76
N PHE A 68 -6.21 0.40 5.64
CA PHE A 68 -5.79 0.92 4.34
C PHE A 68 -6.72 2.04 3.87
N THR A 69 -8.03 1.88 4.07
CA THR A 69 -9.04 2.89 3.74
C THR A 69 -8.84 4.16 4.57
N GLN A 70 -8.58 4.01 5.87
CA GLN A 70 -8.29 5.14 6.75
C GLN A 70 -6.96 5.82 6.39
N TYR A 71 -5.93 5.03 6.06
CA TYR A 71 -4.64 5.55 5.60
C TYR A 71 -4.80 6.38 4.30
N ASN A 72 -5.60 5.89 3.35
CA ASN A 72 -5.93 6.61 2.13
C ASN A 72 -6.61 7.94 2.40
N ARG A 73 -7.58 7.96 3.33
CA ARG A 73 -8.26 9.19 3.74
C ARG A 73 -7.28 10.19 4.34
N ASN A 74 -6.43 9.74 5.27
CA ASN A 74 -5.44 10.60 5.92
C ASN A 74 -4.44 11.17 4.91
N LEU A 75 -3.96 10.34 3.99
CA LEU A 75 -3.03 10.76 2.95
C LEU A 75 -3.68 11.76 1.99
N ALA A 76 -4.95 11.56 1.61
CA ALA A 76 -5.68 12.49 0.76
C ALA A 76 -5.89 13.86 1.45
N VAL A 77 -6.19 13.87 2.75
CA VAL A 77 -6.27 15.11 3.54
C VAL A 77 -4.92 15.84 3.54
N TYR A 78 -3.82 15.09 3.74
CA TYR A 78 -2.48 15.66 3.73
C TYR A 78 -2.11 16.23 2.36
N MET A 79 -2.35 15.48 1.28
CA MET A 79 -2.10 15.92 -0.10
C MET A 79 -2.83 17.23 -0.43
N LYS A 80 -4.09 17.38 0.03
CA LYS A 80 -4.86 18.61 -0.15
C LYS A 80 -4.35 19.79 0.68
N SER A 81 -3.75 19.52 1.83
CA SER A 81 -3.21 20.56 2.72
C SER A 81 -1.91 21.20 2.22
N ILE A 82 -1.26 20.59 1.22
CA ILE A 82 0.00 21.08 0.66
C ILE A 82 -0.29 22.04 -0.49
N GLY A 83 0.07 23.31 -0.33
CA GLY A 83 -0.10 24.33 -1.37
C GLY A 83 -1.55 24.83 -1.52
N SER A 84 -1.79 25.70 -2.50
CA SER A 84 -3.12 26.25 -2.79
C SER A 84 -4.06 25.24 -3.45
N ASP A 85 -3.54 24.40 -4.35
CA ASP A 85 -4.32 23.47 -5.18
C ASP A 85 -4.14 21.99 -4.79
N GLY A 86 -3.39 21.73 -3.72
CA GLY A 86 -2.99 20.38 -3.32
C GLY A 86 -1.85 19.83 -4.18
N LEU A 87 -1.12 18.84 -3.63
CA LEU A 87 -0.08 18.12 -4.35
C LEU A 87 -0.26 16.61 -4.17
N ASN A 88 -0.37 15.89 -5.30
CA ASN A 88 -0.43 14.44 -5.27
C ASN A 88 0.98 13.84 -5.16
N LEU A 89 1.39 13.57 -3.92
CA LEU A 89 2.69 12.97 -3.59
C LEU A 89 2.89 11.55 -4.15
N ALA A 90 1.82 10.88 -4.56
CA ALA A 90 1.94 9.52 -5.07
C ALA A 90 2.43 9.50 -6.53
N LEU A 91 2.34 10.60 -7.27
CA LEU A 91 2.74 10.66 -8.68
C LEU A 91 4.22 11.05 -8.84
N ASP A 92 4.77 10.86 -10.05
CA ASP A 92 6.08 11.38 -10.46
C ASP A 92 7.30 10.86 -9.67
N MET A 93 7.28 9.59 -9.26
CA MET A 93 8.41 8.96 -8.53
C MET A 93 9.70 8.86 -9.36
N LYS A 94 9.60 9.01 -10.68
CA LYS A 94 10.74 9.01 -11.61
C LYS A 94 10.81 10.35 -12.31
N PRO A 95 12.02 10.91 -12.51
CA PRO A 95 12.16 12.19 -13.19
C PRO A 95 11.55 12.13 -14.60
N PRO A 96 10.81 13.18 -15.02
CA PRO A 96 10.20 13.22 -16.33
C PRO A 96 11.26 13.36 -17.42
N LYS A 97 11.21 12.48 -18.43
CA LYS A 97 12.10 12.51 -19.60
C LYS A 97 11.47 13.23 -20.80
N SER A 98 10.15 13.17 -20.91
CA SER A 98 9.36 13.74 -22.01
C SER A 98 7.94 14.02 -21.53
N LEU A 99 7.28 15.01 -22.15
CA LEU A 99 5.88 15.35 -21.86
C LEU A 99 4.91 14.27 -22.37
N TYR A 100 5.17 13.78 -23.58
CA TYR A 100 4.39 12.73 -24.22
C TYR A 100 5.21 11.43 -24.27
N ILE A 101 4.52 10.30 -24.14
CA ILE A 101 5.10 8.96 -24.21
C ILE A 101 4.25 8.05 -25.10
N GLU A 102 4.92 7.18 -25.85
CA GLU A 102 4.27 6.08 -26.57
C GLU A 102 3.99 4.94 -25.58
N VAL A 103 2.73 4.53 -25.50
CA VAL A 103 2.27 3.45 -24.62
C VAL A 103 1.52 2.39 -25.42
N ARG A 104 1.69 1.13 -25.02
CA ARG A 104 0.95 -0.03 -25.54
C ARG A 104 -0.05 -0.51 -24.52
N CYS A 105 -1.28 -0.78 -24.93
CA CYS A 105 -2.27 -1.42 -24.07
C CYS A 105 -2.02 -2.92 -23.96
N LEU A 106 -1.93 -3.44 -22.74
CA LEU A 106 -1.81 -4.87 -22.47
C LEU A 106 -3.19 -5.57 -22.39
N GLN A 107 -4.22 -4.81 -22.01
CA GLN A 107 -5.60 -5.29 -21.87
C GLN A 107 -6.62 -4.29 -22.40
N ASP A 108 -7.80 -4.78 -22.77
CA ASP A 108 -8.93 -3.95 -23.17
C ASP A 108 -9.51 -3.24 -21.93
N HIS A 109 -9.26 -1.94 -21.82
CA HIS A 109 -9.69 -1.12 -20.68
C HIS A 109 -10.94 -0.29 -20.98
N GLY A 110 -11.47 -0.38 -22.21
CA GLY A 110 -12.68 0.32 -22.62
C GLY A 110 -12.43 1.82 -22.84
N LYS A 111 -13.35 2.66 -22.35
CA LYS A 111 -13.31 4.11 -22.54
C LYS A 111 -12.42 4.78 -21.49
N LEU A 112 -11.50 5.63 -21.95
CA LEU A 112 -10.71 6.53 -21.13
C LEU A 112 -11.07 7.96 -21.52
N GLU A 113 -11.48 8.76 -20.54
CA GLU A 113 -11.71 10.19 -20.72
C GLU A 113 -10.40 10.92 -20.41
N MET A 114 -9.87 11.64 -21.40
CA MET A 114 -8.70 12.50 -21.25
C MET A 114 -9.10 13.84 -20.63
N ASP A 115 -8.13 14.57 -20.07
CA ASP A 115 -8.33 15.88 -19.43
C ASP A 115 -8.84 16.96 -20.40
N ASP A 116 -8.63 16.78 -21.71
CA ASP A 116 -9.15 17.65 -22.77
C ASP A 116 -10.60 17.32 -23.17
N GLY A 117 -11.19 16.28 -22.58
CA GLY A 117 -12.53 15.79 -22.88
C GLY A 117 -12.59 14.81 -24.06
N GLU A 118 -11.46 14.42 -24.65
CA GLU A 118 -11.42 13.39 -25.69
C GLU A 118 -11.63 12.00 -25.07
N VAL A 119 -12.48 11.18 -25.71
CA VAL A 119 -12.77 9.81 -25.27
C VAL A 119 -11.96 8.83 -26.12
N LEU A 120 -10.95 8.21 -25.51
CA LEU A 120 -10.11 7.21 -26.14
C LEU A 120 -10.58 5.79 -25.80
N TYR A 121 -10.72 4.94 -26.81
CA TYR A 121 -10.98 3.52 -26.61
C TYR A 121 -9.66 2.75 -26.58
N LEU A 122 -9.28 2.28 -25.40
CA LEU A 122 -8.08 1.48 -25.17
C LEU A 122 -8.34 0.02 -25.58
N LYS A 123 -7.84 -0.36 -26.76
CA LYS A 123 -7.87 -1.73 -27.26
C LYS A 123 -6.52 -2.42 -27.02
N LYS A 124 -6.56 -3.72 -26.72
CA LYS A 124 -5.39 -4.56 -26.50
C LYS A 124 -4.42 -4.50 -27.68
N ASN A 125 -3.13 -4.44 -27.38
CA ASN A 125 -1.99 -4.37 -28.31
C ASN A 125 -1.90 -3.11 -29.19
N ASN A 126 -2.88 -2.20 -29.12
CA ASN A 126 -2.77 -0.92 -29.80
C ASN A 126 -1.81 0.02 -29.08
N GLN A 127 -1.22 0.93 -29.85
CA GLN A 127 -0.27 1.94 -29.37
C GLN A 127 -0.91 3.32 -29.42
N TYR A 128 -0.66 4.11 -28.38
CA TYR A 128 -1.21 5.45 -28.23
C TYR A 128 -0.09 6.40 -27.82
N LEU A 129 -0.17 7.64 -28.32
CA LEU A 129 0.69 8.73 -27.89
C LEU A 129 -0.13 9.61 -26.93
N MET A 130 0.26 9.64 -25.67
CA MET A 130 -0.51 10.29 -24.62
C MET A 130 0.39 11.07 -23.67
N ALA A 131 -0.19 12.05 -22.98
CA ALA A 131 0.50 12.82 -21.96
C ALA A 131 0.90 11.91 -20.79
N ARG A 132 2.14 12.06 -20.30
CA ARG A 132 2.68 11.20 -19.24
C ARG A 132 1.82 11.19 -17.98
N ALA A 133 1.26 12.35 -17.61
CA ALA A 133 0.41 12.50 -16.42
C ALA A 133 -0.80 11.56 -16.42
N GLN A 134 -1.40 11.31 -17.59
CA GLN A 134 -2.56 10.42 -17.73
C GLN A 134 -2.14 8.94 -17.83
N CYS A 135 -0.99 8.67 -18.44
CA CYS A 135 -0.48 7.31 -18.57
C CYS A 135 0.03 6.73 -17.25
N GLU A 136 0.63 7.54 -16.38
CA GLU A 136 1.35 7.03 -15.22
C GLU A 136 0.48 6.22 -14.23
N PRO A 137 -0.75 6.64 -13.88
CA PRO A 137 -1.65 5.81 -13.09
C PRO A 137 -1.98 4.46 -13.76
N LEU A 138 -2.20 4.46 -15.06
CA LEU A 138 -2.57 3.27 -15.83
C LEU A 138 -1.40 2.31 -16.03
N ILE A 139 -0.17 2.84 -16.14
CA ILE A 139 1.07 2.04 -16.18
C ILE A 139 1.28 1.33 -14.85
N ARG A 140 1.06 2.01 -13.72
CA ARG A 140 1.19 1.39 -12.38
C ARG A 140 0.16 0.29 -12.12
N GLN A 141 -1.04 0.43 -12.69
CA GLN A 141 -2.07 -0.61 -12.64
C GLN A 141 -1.78 -1.77 -13.60
N GLY A 142 -0.72 -1.69 -14.43
CA GLY A 142 -0.37 -2.74 -15.39
C GLY A 142 -1.26 -2.78 -16.63
N ILE A 143 -2.05 -1.72 -16.88
CA ILE A 143 -2.93 -1.63 -18.06
C ILE A 143 -2.12 -1.24 -19.30
N LEU A 144 -1.17 -0.32 -19.11
CA LEU A 144 -0.33 0.26 -20.15
C LEU A 144 1.14 -0.09 -19.91
N GLU A 145 1.88 -0.30 -21.00
CA GLU A 145 3.32 -0.47 -21.00
C GLU A 145 3.96 0.66 -21.81
N GLN A 146 4.99 1.31 -21.25
CA GLN A 146 5.75 2.33 -21.96
C GLN A 146 6.69 1.67 -22.98
N ILE A 147 6.59 2.09 -24.25
CA ILE A 147 7.56 1.69 -25.27
C ILE A 147 8.76 2.62 -25.16
N VAL A 148 9.90 2.09 -24.74
CA VAL A 148 11.17 2.82 -24.75
C VAL A 148 11.89 2.46 -26.05
N ARG A 149 12.01 3.43 -26.96
CA ARG A 149 12.91 3.32 -28.12
C ARG A 149 14.30 3.81 -27.74
#